data_AF-A0A8T5R188-F1
#
_entry.id   AF-A0A8T5R188-F1
#
_cell.length_a   1.000
_cell.length_b   1.000
_cell.length_c   1.000
_cell.angle_alpha   90.00
_cell.angle_beta   90.00
_cell.angle_gamma   90.00
#
_symmetry.space_group_name_H-M   'P 1'
#
loop_
_entity.id
_entity.type
_entity.pdbx_description
1 polymer ?
#
loop_
_entity_poly.entity_id
_entity_poly.type
_entity_poly.pdbx_seq_one_letter_code
_entity_poly.pdbx_strand_id
1 'polypeptide(L)'
;MIEIDMYHTSQEFDELGLEPLIEHIKEYKLGLTSLPVCKSADNMDSRQIKFTFSDVLMEHFLNDSKKMKKPYEVSIKYGFRNYSLGEKNGVFYLRNSDNGLNKAIPKLTKKHIDEIVEDLKTEEEKIYKLKPVKIVWHNPCGVRIVGLYDDEKSKAIFLDFAKY
;
A
#
# COMPACT_ATOMS: atom_id res chain seq x y z
N MET A 1 20.29 -19.02 0.96
CA MET A 1 18.82 -19.21 1.08
C MET A 1 18.19 -18.73 -0.19
N ILE A 2 17.36 -19.55 -0.83
CA ILE A 2 16.48 -19.07 -1.90
C ILE A 2 15.37 -18.33 -1.16
N GLU A 3 15.39 -16.99 -1.19
CA GLU A 3 14.21 -16.20 -0.80
C GLU A 3 13.12 -16.58 -1.79
N ILE A 4 12.22 -17.49 -1.38
CA ILE A 4 10.94 -17.61 -2.05
C ILE A 4 10.23 -16.32 -1.68
N ASP A 5 10.12 -15.40 -2.63
CA ASP A 5 9.32 -14.20 -2.45
C ASP A 5 7.87 -14.63 -2.15
N MET A 6 7.48 -14.62 -0.87
CA MET A 6 6.11 -14.83 -0.46
C MET A 6 5.31 -13.56 -0.72
N TYR A 7 4.41 -13.62 -1.70
CA TYR A 7 3.52 -12.53 -2.03
C TYR A 7 2.09 -12.88 -1.65
N HIS A 8 1.41 -11.96 -0.96
CA HIS A 8 -0.04 -12.01 -0.82
C HIS A 8 -0.71 -11.53 -2.11
N THR A 9 -1.62 -12.33 -2.65
CA THR A 9 -2.19 -12.12 -4.00
C THR A 9 -3.70 -11.99 -3.99
N SER A 10 -4.28 -11.54 -5.11
CA SER A 10 -5.73 -11.54 -5.30
C SER A 10 -6.36 -12.92 -5.18
N GLN A 11 -5.68 -13.96 -5.70
CA GLN A 11 -6.17 -15.34 -5.62
C GLN A 11 -6.23 -15.81 -4.17
N GLU A 12 -5.16 -15.60 -3.40
CA GLU A 12 -5.12 -15.96 -1.97
C GLU A 12 -6.23 -15.24 -1.19
N PHE A 13 -6.48 -13.96 -1.48
CA PHE A 13 -7.56 -13.23 -0.83
C PHE A 13 -8.97 -13.75 -1.19
N ASP A 14 -9.18 -14.16 -2.44
CA ASP A 14 -10.46 -14.72 -2.87
C ASP A 14 -10.74 -16.08 -2.22
N GLU A 15 -9.69 -16.87 -1.96
CA GLU A 15 -9.78 -18.18 -1.32
C GLU A 15 -9.85 -18.11 0.21
N LEU A 16 -9.01 -17.27 0.83
CA LEU A 16 -8.72 -17.30 2.27
C LEU A 16 -8.99 -15.97 2.98
N GLY A 17 -9.35 -14.90 2.26
CA GLY A 17 -9.61 -13.60 2.86
C GLY A 17 -8.35 -12.86 3.32
N LEU A 18 -8.46 -12.16 4.45
CA LEU A 18 -7.35 -11.39 5.03
C LEU A 18 -6.41 -12.24 5.89
N GLU A 19 -6.87 -13.44 6.25
CA GLU A 19 -6.30 -14.27 7.29
C GLU A 19 -4.81 -14.58 7.05
N PRO A 20 -4.37 -14.97 5.83
CA PRO A 20 -2.95 -15.19 5.56
C PRO A 20 -2.08 -13.94 5.74
N LEU A 21 -2.55 -12.77 5.29
CA LEU A 21 -1.84 -11.51 5.47
C LEU A 21 -1.77 -11.13 6.94
N ILE A 22 -2.87 -11.27 7.68
CA ILE A 22 -2.92 -10.96 9.12
C ILE A 22 -1.93 -11.83 9.89
N GLU A 23 -1.85 -13.12 9.56
CA GLU A 23 -0.90 -14.01 10.23
C GLU A 23 0.55 -13.64 9.89
N HIS A 24 0.85 -13.37 8.63
CA HIS A 24 2.18 -12.89 8.22
C HIS A 24 2.55 -11.58 8.94
N ILE A 25 1.61 -10.64 9.09
CA ILE A 25 1.83 -9.40 9.85
C ILE A 25 2.18 -9.71 11.31
N LYS A 26 1.47 -10.65 11.97
CA LYS A 26 1.80 -11.02 13.36
C LYS A 26 3.21 -11.59 13.48
N GLU A 27 3.56 -12.53 12.60
CA GLU A 27 4.90 -13.14 12.60
C GLU A 27 5.99 -12.10 12.32
N TYR A 28 5.75 -11.18 11.39
CA TYR A 28 6.68 -10.09 11.06
C TYR A 28 6.90 -9.18 12.28
N LYS A 29 5.82 -8.78 12.96
CA LYS A 29 5.90 -7.97 14.20
C LYS A 29 6.65 -8.67 15.33
N LEU A 30 6.68 -10.00 15.33
CA LEU A 30 7.45 -10.81 16.28
C LEU A 30 8.91 -11.04 15.82
N GLY A 31 9.30 -10.53 14.66
CA GLY A 31 10.63 -10.72 14.07
C GLY A 31 10.89 -12.15 13.58
N LEU A 32 9.83 -12.92 13.33
CA LEU A 32 9.92 -14.34 12.97
C LEU A 32 10.00 -14.57 11.46
N THR A 33 9.56 -13.60 10.67
CA THR A 33 9.53 -13.68 9.21
C THR A 33 9.81 -12.31 8.59
N SER A 34 9.88 -12.28 7.26
CA SER A 34 10.17 -11.09 6.48
C SER A 34 8.97 -10.14 6.38
N LEU A 35 9.21 -8.98 5.76
CA LEU A 35 8.19 -7.97 5.52
C LEU A 35 7.02 -8.55 4.69
N PRO A 36 5.76 -8.39 5.13
CA PRO A 36 4.60 -8.77 4.33
C PRO A 36 4.53 -7.94 3.05
N VAL A 37 4.70 -8.58 1.90
CA VAL A 37 4.58 -7.94 0.59
C VAL A 37 3.38 -8.50 -0.15
N CYS A 38 2.59 -7.61 -0.72
CA CYS A 38 1.45 -7.93 -1.57
C CYS A 38 1.81 -7.70 -3.02
N LYS A 39 1.20 -8.48 -3.91
CA LYS A 39 1.35 -8.37 -5.36
C LYS A 39 -0.02 -8.26 -5.99
N SER A 40 -0.28 -7.16 -6.68
CA SER A 40 -1.56 -6.97 -7.35
C SER A 40 -1.71 -7.90 -8.56
N ALA A 41 -2.95 -8.20 -8.93
CA ALA A 41 -3.27 -8.85 -10.18
C ALA A 41 -2.71 -8.05 -11.36
N ASP A 42 -2.34 -8.78 -12.41
CA ASP A 42 -2.02 -8.20 -13.71
C ASP A 42 -3.32 -8.16 -14.52
N ASN A 43 -3.76 -6.96 -14.93
CA ASN A 43 -4.98 -6.78 -15.71
C ASN A 43 -4.71 -5.83 -16.88
N MET A 44 -5.49 -5.94 -17.95
CA MET A 44 -5.35 -5.08 -19.15
C MET A 44 -5.33 -3.57 -18.83
N ASP A 45 -6.08 -3.14 -17.81
CA ASP A 45 -6.26 -1.72 -17.43
C ASP A 45 -5.38 -1.28 -16.24
N SER A 46 -4.45 -2.12 -15.77
CA SER A 46 -3.65 -1.82 -14.58
C SER A 46 -2.27 -2.43 -14.63
N ARG A 47 -1.25 -1.66 -14.26
CA ARG A 47 0.10 -2.21 -14.04
C ARG A 47 0.11 -2.98 -12.72
N GLN A 48 0.68 -4.18 -12.75
CA GLN A 48 1.00 -4.91 -11.54
C GLN A 48 1.99 -4.14 -10.66
N ILE A 49 1.72 -4.07 -9.37
CA ILE A 49 2.61 -3.48 -8.38
C ILE A 49 2.86 -4.44 -7.23
N LYS A 50 4.07 -4.34 -6.66
CA LYS A 50 4.38 -4.90 -5.35
C LYS A 50 4.15 -3.81 -4.32
N PHE A 51 3.54 -4.11 -3.19
CA PHE A 51 3.35 -3.10 -2.16
C PHE A 51 3.36 -3.69 -0.76
N THR A 52 3.64 -2.84 0.22
CA THR A 52 3.51 -3.15 1.64
C THR A 52 2.83 -2.00 2.37
N PHE A 53 2.61 -2.16 3.67
CA PHE A 53 1.97 -1.22 4.55
C PHE A 53 2.94 -0.85 5.66
N SER A 54 2.95 0.42 6.07
CA SER A 54 3.67 0.88 7.25
C SER A 54 3.25 0.10 8.49
N ASP A 55 4.06 0.19 9.51
CA ASP A 55 3.78 -0.42 10.80
C ASP A 55 2.44 0.02 11.39
N VAL A 56 2.07 1.29 11.19
CA VAL A 56 0.79 1.84 11.66
C VAL A 56 -0.40 1.22 10.93
N LEU A 57 -0.29 1.03 9.61
CA LEU A 57 -1.35 0.37 8.85
C LEU A 57 -1.41 -1.13 9.14
N MET A 58 -0.27 -1.78 9.41
CA MET A 58 -0.22 -3.16 9.88
C MET A 58 -0.97 -3.33 11.22
N GLU A 59 -0.79 -2.40 12.16
CA GLU A 59 -1.58 -2.39 13.41
C GLU A 59 -3.08 -2.26 13.15
N HIS A 60 -3.49 -1.52 12.11
CA HIS A 60 -4.90 -1.48 11.73
C HIS A 60 -5.42 -2.82 11.19
N PHE A 61 -4.60 -3.62 10.50
CA PHE A 61 -5.01 -4.99 10.12
C PHE A 61 -5.25 -5.87 11.35
N LEU A 62 -4.39 -5.76 12.37
CA LEU A 62 -4.49 -6.56 13.60
C LEU A 62 -5.67 -6.14 14.47
N ASN A 63 -5.92 -4.83 14.61
CA ASN A 63 -6.90 -4.29 15.56
C ASN A 63 -8.29 -4.02 14.94
N ASP A 64 -8.37 -3.71 13.65
CA ASP A 64 -9.63 -3.41 12.93
C ASP A 64 -9.55 -3.86 11.46
N SER A 65 -9.43 -5.18 11.27
CA SER A 65 -9.32 -5.80 9.94
C SER A 65 -10.49 -5.45 9.01
N LYS A 66 -11.68 -5.18 9.56
CA LYS A 66 -12.87 -4.78 8.77
C LYS A 66 -12.63 -3.48 8.02
N LYS A 67 -12.01 -2.49 8.66
CA LYS A 67 -11.65 -1.21 8.04
C LYS A 67 -10.59 -1.36 6.95
N MET A 68 -9.70 -2.33 7.09
CA MET A 68 -8.61 -2.59 6.15
C MET A 68 -8.99 -3.49 4.98
N LYS A 69 -10.03 -4.32 5.12
CA LYS A 69 -10.44 -5.29 4.10
C LYS A 69 -10.64 -4.68 2.72
N LYS A 70 -11.43 -3.60 2.63
CA LYS A 70 -11.76 -3.01 1.33
C LYS A 70 -10.58 -2.30 0.65
N PRO A 71 -9.79 -1.45 1.36
CA PRO A 71 -8.57 -0.90 0.80
C PRO A 71 -7.60 -1.98 0.32
N TYR A 72 -7.41 -3.03 1.12
CA TYR A 72 -6.54 -4.15 0.75
C TYR A 72 -7.02 -4.84 -0.52
N GLU A 73 -8.27 -5.32 -0.54
CA GLU A 73 -8.90 -5.98 -1.68
C GLU A 73 -8.71 -5.16 -2.96
N VAL A 74 -8.98 -3.86 -2.89
CA VAL A 74 -8.89 -2.98 -4.05
C VAL A 74 -7.47 -2.89 -4.58
N SER A 75 -6.47 -2.79 -3.71
CA SER A 75 -5.07 -2.72 -4.11
C SER A 75 -4.59 -4.02 -4.76
N ILE A 76 -4.95 -5.18 -4.21
CA ILE A 76 -4.55 -6.47 -4.79
C ILE A 76 -5.33 -6.82 -6.07
N LYS A 77 -6.60 -6.46 -6.20
CA LYS A 77 -7.40 -6.83 -7.38
C LYS A 77 -7.22 -5.87 -8.56
N TYR A 78 -7.12 -4.56 -8.30
CA TYR A 78 -7.14 -3.55 -9.36
C TYR A 78 -5.77 -2.91 -9.64
N GLY A 79 -4.76 -3.17 -8.80
CA GLY A 79 -3.39 -2.73 -9.02
C GLY A 79 -3.24 -1.22 -9.27
N PHE A 80 -2.24 -0.86 -10.05
CA PHE A 80 -1.89 0.53 -10.32
C PHE A 80 -2.49 1.05 -11.63
N ARG A 81 -3.25 2.15 -11.55
CA ARG A 81 -4.06 2.67 -12.66
C ARG A 81 -3.71 4.10 -13.06
N ASN A 82 -2.49 4.56 -12.75
CA ASN A 82 -2.00 5.92 -13.00
C ASN A 82 -2.88 7.00 -12.36
N TYR A 83 -3.84 7.56 -13.08
CA TYR A 83 -4.68 8.67 -12.61
C TYR A 83 -6.17 8.29 -12.59
N SER A 84 -6.87 8.67 -11.51
CA SER A 84 -8.28 8.29 -11.28
C SER A 84 -9.28 9.02 -12.19
N LEU A 85 -9.66 8.43 -13.32
CA LEU A 85 -10.69 8.98 -14.24
C LEU A 85 -12.14 8.71 -13.76
N GLY A 86 -12.47 9.12 -12.53
CA GLY A 86 -13.81 8.94 -11.92
C GLY A 86 -14.16 7.48 -11.59
N GLU A 87 -14.82 7.24 -10.46
CA GLU A 87 -15.48 5.97 -10.04
C GLU A 87 -14.65 4.65 -10.09
N LYS A 88 -13.35 4.74 -10.37
CA LYS A 88 -12.48 3.57 -10.47
C LYS A 88 -11.81 3.28 -9.13
N ASN A 89 -11.85 2.02 -8.74
CA ASN A 89 -11.04 1.49 -7.65
C ASN A 89 -9.63 1.17 -8.14
N GLY A 90 -8.66 1.28 -7.23
CA GLY A 90 -7.27 0.89 -7.44
C GLY A 90 -6.28 1.82 -6.76
N VAL A 91 -5.01 1.69 -7.12
CA VAL A 91 -3.92 2.57 -6.69
C VAL A 91 -3.67 3.61 -7.77
N PHE A 92 -3.58 4.87 -7.35
CA PHE A 92 -3.44 6.02 -8.24
C PHE A 92 -2.39 6.98 -7.71
N TYR A 93 -1.74 7.71 -8.61
CA TYR A 93 -1.01 8.92 -8.25
C TYR A 93 -1.94 9.96 -7.60
N LEU A 94 -1.38 10.70 -6.64
CA LEU A 94 -2.03 11.92 -6.16
C LEU A 94 -2.04 12.96 -7.28
N ARG A 95 -3.16 13.66 -7.41
CA ARG A 95 -3.33 14.80 -8.32
C ARG A 95 -3.05 16.09 -7.59
N ASN A 96 -2.75 17.15 -8.34
CA ASN A 96 -2.65 18.50 -7.79
C ASN A 96 -3.94 18.95 -7.08
N SER A 97 -5.09 18.44 -7.51
CA SER A 97 -6.40 18.71 -6.89
C SER A 97 -6.59 18.06 -5.52
N ASP A 98 -5.76 17.08 -5.14
CA ASP A 98 -5.91 16.31 -3.91
C ASP A 98 -5.29 17.04 -2.70
N ASN A 99 -5.73 18.29 -2.48
CA ASN A 99 -5.08 19.25 -1.59
C ASN A 99 -4.88 18.74 -0.15
N GLY A 100 -5.88 18.06 0.45
CA GLY A 100 -5.75 17.51 1.79
C GLY A 100 -4.69 16.41 1.88
N LEU A 101 -4.67 15.51 0.88
CA LEU A 101 -3.70 14.42 0.80
C LEU A 101 -2.29 14.93 0.50
N ASN A 102 -2.15 15.89 -0.41
CA ASN A 102 -0.86 16.51 -0.76
C ASN A 102 -0.22 17.21 0.46
N LYS A 103 -1.04 17.79 1.35
CA LYS A 103 -0.55 18.38 2.61
C LYS A 103 -0.16 17.34 3.65
N ALA A 104 -0.75 16.14 3.61
CA ALA A 104 -0.48 15.06 4.56
C ALA A 104 0.80 14.29 4.22
N ILE A 105 1.05 14.02 2.93
CA ILE A 105 2.17 13.20 2.47
C ILE A 105 3.52 13.63 3.07
N PRO A 106 3.97 14.90 3.01
CA PRO A 106 5.29 15.26 3.53
C PRO A 106 5.46 14.97 5.03
N LYS A 107 4.37 15.12 5.81
CA LYS A 107 4.38 14.82 7.25
C LYS A 107 4.47 13.31 7.49
N LEU A 108 3.72 12.53 6.73
CA LEU A 108 3.76 11.06 6.80
C LEU A 108 5.10 10.51 6.35
N THR A 109 5.66 11.02 5.25
CA THR A 109 6.99 10.67 4.76
C THR A 109 8.05 10.91 5.83
N LYS A 110 8.04 12.08 6.47
CA LYS A 110 8.97 12.39 7.56
C LYS A 110 8.78 11.47 8.78
N LYS A 111 7.53 11.13 9.11
CA LYS A 111 7.20 10.27 10.26
C LYS A 111 7.69 8.83 10.06
N HIS A 112 7.64 8.33 8.82
CA HIS A 112 7.93 6.94 8.47
C HIS A 112 9.21 6.80 7.64
N ILE A 113 10.16 7.73 7.78
CA ILE A 113 11.31 7.80 6.88
C ILE A 113 12.17 6.53 6.93
N ASP A 114 12.40 6.00 8.14
CA ASP A 114 13.20 4.79 8.35
C ASP A 114 12.53 3.56 7.74
N GLU A 115 11.21 3.39 7.97
CA GLU A 115 10.39 2.33 7.35
C GLU A 115 10.46 2.41 5.82
N ILE A 116 10.36 3.61 5.24
CA ILE A 116 10.41 3.80 3.77
C ILE A 116 11.77 3.35 3.22
N VAL A 117 12.87 3.74 3.88
CA VAL A 117 14.25 3.40 3.48
C VAL A 117 14.45 1.89 3.51
N GLU A 118 14.09 1.26 4.64
CA GLU A 118 14.26 -0.16 4.87
C GLU A 118 13.38 -0.99 3.93
N ASP A 119 12.07 -0.73 3.91
CA ASP A 119 11.10 -1.56 3.20
C ASP A 119 11.21 -1.41 1.69
N LEU A 120 11.45 -0.20 1.18
CA LEU A 120 11.67 0.00 -0.25
C LEU A 120 13.11 -0.30 -0.67
N LYS A 121 14.01 -0.62 0.28
CA LYS A 121 15.45 -0.80 0.04
C LYS A 121 16.01 0.38 -0.76
N THR A 122 15.65 1.61 -0.38
CA THR A 122 15.98 2.85 -1.11
C THR A 122 16.86 3.75 -0.26
N GLU A 123 17.66 4.60 -0.89
CA GLU A 123 18.45 5.60 -0.17
C GLU A 123 17.55 6.76 0.28
N GLU A 124 17.82 7.34 1.44
CA GLU A 124 17.03 8.44 2.00
C GLU A 124 16.93 9.63 1.02
N GLU A 125 18.03 9.96 0.33
CA GLU A 125 18.09 11.02 -0.69
C GLU A 125 17.14 10.77 -1.88
N LYS A 126 16.82 9.50 -2.15
CA LYS A 126 15.93 9.09 -3.25
C LYS A 126 14.46 9.11 -2.84
N ILE A 127 14.12 9.28 -1.56
CA ILE A 127 12.73 9.35 -1.08
C ILE A 127 11.97 10.49 -1.77
N TYR A 128 12.61 11.63 -2.00
CA TYR A 128 12.00 12.77 -2.67
C TYR A 128 11.69 12.55 -4.15
N LYS A 129 12.25 11.49 -4.75
CA LYS A 129 11.93 11.06 -6.13
C LYS A 129 10.74 10.11 -6.18
N LEU A 130 10.33 9.55 -5.03
CA LEU A 130 9.17 8.68 -4.95
C LEU A 130 7.90 9.48 -5.24
N LYS A 131 6.99 8.85 -5.97
CA LYS A 131 5.75 9.49 -6.37
C LYS A 131 4.66 9.23 -5.33
N PRO A 132 3.92 10.26 -4.89
CA PRO A 132 2.84 10.06 -3.95
C PRO A 132 1.69 9.31 -4.63
N VAL A 133 1.20 8.28 -3.95
CA VAL A 133 0.08 7.44 -4.40
C VAL A 133 -1.00 7.32 -3.33
N LYS A 134 -2.20 6.93 -3.75
CA LYS A 134 -3.35 6.67 -2.88
C LYS A 134 -4.09 5.43 -3.33
N ILE A 135 -4.65 4.71 -2.37
CA ILE A 135 -5.66 3.68 -2.63
C ILE A 135 -7.00 4.38 -2.71
N VAL A 136 -7.71 4.22 -3.82
CA VAL A 136 -9.07 4.74 -4.02
C VAL A 136 -10.06 3.59 -3.96
N TRP A 137 -10.97 3.67 -3.00
CA TRP A 137 -12.16 2.83 -2.91
C TRP A 137 -13.37 3.71 -2.64
N HIS A 138 -14.56 3.27 -3.06
CA HIS A 138 -15.81 3.95 -2.74
C HIS A 138 -16.04 3.96 -1.22
N ASN A 139 -15.70 5.08 -0.59
CA ASN A 139 -15.92 5.35 0.83
C ASN A 139 -16.44 6.79 1.00
N PRO A 140 -17.63 6.97 1.59
CA PRO A 140 -18.26 8.28 1.76
C PRO A 140 -17.54 9.16 2.79
N CYS A 141 -16.64 8.62 3.62
CA CYS A 141 -16.00 9.37 4.70
C CYS A 141 -14.88 10.35 4.26
N GLY A 142 -14.60 10.46 2.96
CA GLY A 142 -13.56 11.37 2.45
C GLY A 142 -12.13 11.03 2.90
N VAL A 143 -11.87 9.79 3.34
CA VAL A 143 -10.56 9.32 3.78
C VAL A 143 -9.99 8.34 2.76
N ARG A 144 -8.67 8.41 2.53
CA ARG A 144 -7.91 7.49 1.67
C ARG A 144 -6.64 7.03 2.38
N ILE A 145 -6.15 5.84 2.04
CA ILE A 145 -4.80 5.42 2.41
C ILE A 145 -3.85 6.03 1.39
N VAL A 146 -2.78 6.67 1.87
CA VAL A 146 -1.78 7.33 1.03
C VAL A 146 -0.41 6.72 1.24
N GLY A 147 0.46 6.82 0.25
CA GLY A 147 1.77 6.17 0.24
C GLY A 147 2.72 6.78 -0.77
N LEU A 148 3.85 6.12 -0.94
CA LEU A 148 4.89 6.46 -1.90
C LEU A 148 5.13 5.28 -2.83
N TYR A 149 5.43 5.58 -4.09
CA TYR A 149 5.69 4.61 -5.14
C TYR A 149 7.03 4.85 -5.80
N ASP A 150 7.82 3.79 -5.89
CA ASP A 150 9.06 3.70 -6.64
C ASP A 150 8.78 3.12 -8.04
N ASP A 151 8.84 3.99 -9.04
CA ASP A 151 8.62 3.62 -10.45
C ASP A 151 9.66 2.63 -10.98
N GLU A 152 10.92 2.76 -10.52
CA GLU A 152 12.04 1.94 -10.97
C GLU A 152 11.87 0.51 -10.48
N LYS A 153 11.47 0.35 -9.22
CA LYS A 153 11.28 -0.97 -8.59
C LYS A 153 9.85 -1.52 -8.70
N SER A 154 8.92 -0.73 -9.23
CA SER A 154 7.48 -1.07 -9.23
C SER A 154 6.94 -1.40 -7.83
N LYS A 155 7.44 -0.71 -6.80
CA LYS A 155 7.15 -1.01 -5.39
C LYS A 155 6.51 0.19 -4.69
N ALA A 156 5.46 -0.04 -3.91
CA ALA A 156 4.85 0.98 -3.07
C ALA A 156 4.95 0.65 -1.57
N ILE A 157 4.97 1.68 -0.74
CA ILE A 157 4.69 1.59 0.70
C ILE A 157 3.52 2.53 1.02
N PHE A 158 2.49 1.99 1.65
CA PHE A 158 1.35 2.78 2.13
C PHE A 158 1.58 3.19 3.58
N LEU A 159 1.40 4.47 3.89
CA LEU A 159 1.88 5.07 5.15
C LEU A 159 0.79 5.22 6.20
N ASP A 160 -0.36 5.80 5.85
CA ASP A 160 -1.47 6.00 6.79
C ASP A 160 -2.75 6.43 6.05
N PHE A 161 -3.83 6.57 6.81
CA PHE A 161 -5.05 7.25 6.39
C PHE A 161 -4.87 8.77 6.38
N ALA A 162 -5.38 9.42 5.33
CA ALA A 162 -5.43 10.87 5.21
C ALA A 162 -6.79 11.34 4.66
N LYS A 163 -7.22 12.54 5.06
CA LYS A 163 -8.47 13.17 4.59
C LYS A 163 -8.23 13.90 3.27
N TYR A 164 -9.16 13.69 2.32
CA TYR A 164 -9.20 14.31 1.00
C TYR A 164 -9.42 15.82 1.08
#